data_AF-A0A6P6FM75-F1
#
_entry.id   AF-A0A6P6FM75-F1
#
_cell.length_a   1.000
_cell.length_b   1.000
_cell.length_c   1.000
_cell.angle_alpha   90.00
_cell.angle_beta   90.00
_cell.angle_gamma   90.00
#
_symmetry.space_group_name_H-M   'P 1'
#
loop_
_entity.id
_entity.type
_entity.pdbx_description
1 polymer ?
#
loop_
_entity_poly.entity_id
_entity_poly.type
_entity_poly.pdbx_seq_one_letter_code
_entity_poly.pdbx_strand_id
1 'polypeptide(L)'
;MLRGSVPDELIQKSHNGFLSLRVGENKHLCASNPCKKKNNILIPLVSSIGALVVLLNAAAIFVFLKRKKQEGARSTFENNSLEHKKRQFTYSEILDITNNFERTLGKGGFGTVYHGLIEGTEVAVKMLSSSSVQGYQQFQAEVKLLMRVYHGNLTSLVGYCKEGTNMALIYEYMANGNLESYLSAGDGTENVISWHGRLQIAFLCRVLPASRV
;
A
#
# COMPACT_ATOMS: atom_id res chain seq x y z
N MET A 1 -29.10 42.80 46.98
CA MET A 1 -27.92 43.36 46.30
C MET A 1 -28.38 44.33 45.23
N LEU A 2 -27.99 45.61 45.31
CA LEU A 2 -28.41 46.66 44.37
C LEU A 2 -27.54 46.60 43.09
N ARG A 3 -28.17 46.67 41.91
CA ARG A 3 -27.49 46.71 40.59
C ARG A 3 -28.13 47.81 39.74
N GLY A 4 -27.32 48.56 38.99
CA GLY A 4 -27.81 49.62 38.11
C GLY A 4 -26.91 50.86 38.07
N SER A 5 -27.35 51.87 37.33
CA SER A 5 -26.75 53.22 37.29
C SER A 5 -27.21 54.04 38.49
N VAL A 6 -26.32 54.85 39.05
CA VAL A 6 -26.69 55.83 40.09
C VAL A 6 -27.54 56.94 39.44
N PRO A 7 -28.70 57.31 40.00
CA PRO A 7 -29.53 58.41 39.49
C PRO A 7 -28.75 59.73 39.36
N ASP A 8 -28.99 60.47 38.28
CA ASP A 8 -28.22 61.66 37.91
C ASP A 8 -28.33 62.80 38.94
N GLU A 9 -29.45 62.91 39.65
CA GLU A 9 -29.65 63.89 40.74
C GLU A 9 -28.64 63.72 41.88
N LEU A 10 -28.29 62.48 42.21
CA LEU A 10 -27.35 62.17 43.29
C LEU A 10 -25.91 62.45 42.86
N ILE A 11 -25.60 62.18 41.59
CA ILE A 11 -24.31 62.53 40.99
C ILE A 11 -24.13 64.05 41.00
N GLN A 12 -25.15 64.80 40.59
CA GLN A 12 -25.08 66.27 40.56
C GLN A 12 -24.92 66.89 41.94
N LYS A 13 -25.65 66.39 42.95
CA LYS A 13 -25.48 66.85 44.34
C LYS A 13 -24.09 66.54 44.90
N SER A 14 -23.48 65.44 44.46
CA SER A 14 -22.09 65.13 44.80
C SER A 14 -21.11 66.11 44.16
N HIS A 15 -21.31 66.47 42.90
CA HIS A 15 -20.45 67.45 42.20
C HIS A 15 -20.59 68.86 42.75
N ASN A 16 -21.78 69.25 43.18
CA ASN A 16 -22.04 70.56 43.78
C ASN A 16 -21.59 70.67 45.26
N GLY A 17 -20.97 69.61 45.82
CA GLY A 17 -20.44 69.60 47.18
C GLY A 17 -21.48 69.40 48.29
N PHE A 18 -22.75 69.14 47.95
CA PHE A 18 -23.81 68.91 48.92
C PHE A 18 -23.81 67.50 49.53
N LEU A 19 -23.13 66.53 48.89
CA LEU A 19 -23.05 65.14 49.34
C LEU A 19 -21.69 64.53 48.99
N SER A 20 -21.19 63.58 49.79
CA SER A 20 -20.05 62.72 49.42
C SER A 20 -20.54 61.33 49.06
N LEU A 21 -20.34 60.91 47.81
CA LEU A 21 -20.87 59.65 47.27
C LEU A 21 -19.74 58.61 47.15
N ARG A 22 -19.79 57.53 47.94
CA ARG A 22 -18.80 56.43 47.92
C ARG A 22 -19.36 55.21 47.19
N VAL A 23 -18.97 55.02 45.92
CA VAL A 23 -19.40 53.87 45.09
C VAL A 23 -18.31 52.79 44.96
N GLY A 24 -17.06 53.10 45.32
CA GLY A 24 -15.87 52.33 44.94
C GLY A 24 -15.84 50.85 45.38
N GLU A 25 -16.53 50.48 46.46
CA GLU A 25 -16.53 49.08 46.95
C GLU A 25 -17.65 48.22 46.34
N ASN A 26 -18.62 48.82 45.64
CA ASN A 26 -19.74 48.09 45.04
C ASN A 26 -19.45 47.80 43.56
N LYS A 27 -18.86 46.63 43.29
CA LYS A 27 -18.45 46.14 41.96
C LYS A 27 -19.56 46.09 40.88
N HIS A 28 -20.82 46.32 41.25
CA HIS A 28 -22.00 46.24 40.38
C HIS A 28 -22.76 47.57 40.19
N LEU A 29 -22.21 48.70 40.66
CA LEU A 29 -22.82 50.03 40.49
C LEU A 29 -21.95 50.90 39.57
N CYS A 30 -22.59 51.58 38.62
CA CYS A 30 -21.96 52.48 37.64
C CYS A 30 -22.24 53.95 38.01
N ALA A 31 -21.19 54.75 38.21
CA ALA A 31 -21.29 56.17 38.56
C ALA A 31 -21.44 57.13 37.36
N SER A 32 -21.54 56.60 36.13
CA SER A 32 -21.69 57.40 34.90
C SER A 32 -22.43 56.63 33.81
N ASN A 33 -23.31 57.31 33.07
CA ASN A 33 -24.02 56.78 31.90
C ASN A 33 -23.29 57.12 30.58
N PRO A 34 -23.34 56.24 29.55
CA PRO A 34 -23.85 54.87 29.57
C PRO A 34 -22.80 53.89 30.12
N CYS A 35 -23.26 52.91 30.92
CA CYS A 35 -22.45 51.85 31.50
C CYS A 35 -21.94 50.94 30.35
N LYS A 36 -20.81 51.29 29.74
CA LYS A 36 -20.22 50.55 28.61
C LYS A 36 -19.76 49.18 29.08
N LYS A 37 -20.39 48.12 28.55
CA LYS A 37 -19.88 46.76 28.66
C LYS A 37 -18.52 46.70 27.95
N LYS A 38 -17.47 46.30 28.65
CA LYS A 38 -16.13 46.14 28.05
C LYS A 38 -16.17 44.93 27.12
N ASN A 39 -16.34 45.16 25.83
CA ASN A 39 -16.33 44.10 24.83
C ASN A 39 -14.88 43.71 24.54
N ASN A 40 -14.43 42.54 25.00
CA ASN A 40 -13.18 41.94 24.55
C ASN A 40 -13.38 41.36 23.13
N ILE A 41 -13.46 42.23 22.12
CA ILE A 41 -13.39 41.83 20.70
C ILE A 41 -11.90 41.78 20.31
N LEU A 42 -11.27 40.72 20.79
CA LEU A 42 -9.94 40.19 20.43
C LEU A 42 -10.00 38.80 21.05
N ILE A 43 -10.77 37.86 20.47
CA ILE A 43 -10.25 36.85 19.56
C ILE A 43 -11.47 36.19 18.88
N PRO A 44 -11.70 36.40 17.57
CA PRO A 44 -12.34 35.37 16.75
C PRO A 44 -11.48 34.94 15.55
N LEU A 45 -10.34 35.59 15.28
CA LEU A 45 -9.47 35.21 14.17
C LEU A 45 -8.47 34.09 14.53
N VAL A 46 -8.01 34.02 15.78
CA VAL A 46 -7.01 33.01 16.19
C VAL A 46 -7.61 31.59 16.24
N SER A 47 -8.90 31.46 16.56
CA SER A 47 -9.59 30.16 16.57
C SER A 47 -9.74 29.58 15.15
N SER A 48 -10.04 30.43 14.16
CA SER A 48 -10.23 29.98 12.77
C SER A 48 -8.91 29.60 12.09
N ILE A 49 -7.83 30.34 12.34
CA ILE A 49 -6.50 30.03 11.78
C ILE A 49 -5.94 28.75 12.41
N GLY A 50 -6.13 28.55 13.72
CA GLY A 50 -5.69 27.33 14.41
C GLY A 50 -6.33 26.07 13.82
N ALA A 51 -7.64 26.10 13.54
CA ALA A 51 -8.35 24.98 12.92
C ALA A 51 -7.83 24.66 11.50
N LEU A 52 -7.57 25.68 10.68
CA LEU A 52 -7.02 25.50 9.34
C LEU A 52 -5.60 24.92 9.37
N VAL A 53 -4.74 25.40 10.28
CA VAL A 53 -3.37 24.88 10.44
C VAL A 53 -3.39 23.42 10.89
N VAL A 54 -4.27 23.04 11.83
CA VAL A 54 -4.40 21.63 12.26
C VAL A 54 -4.89 20.74 11.12
N LEU A 55 -5.87 21.20 10.33
CA LEU A 55 -6.38 20.44 9.18
C LEU A 55 -5.32 20.27 8.07
N LEU A 56 -4.53 21.30 7.77
CA LEU A 56 -3.45 21.21 6.80
C LEU A 56 -2.34 20.27 7.26
N ASN A 57 -1.97 20.30 8.54
CA ASN A 57 -1.00 19.36 9.10
C ASN A 57 -1.54 17.93 9.12
N ALA A 58 -2.80 17.72 9.51
CA ALA A 58 -3.42 16.40 9.48
C ALA A 58 -3.54 15.85 8.05
N ALA A 59 -3.88 16.70 7.08
CA ALA A 59 -3.93 16.33 5.67
C ALA A 59 -2.52 16.03 5.13
N ALA A 60 -1.51 16.83 5.47
CA ALA A 60 -0.12 16.58 5.10
C ALA A 60 0.40 15.29 5.73
N ILE A 61 0.12 15.03 7.00
CA ILE A 61 0.44 13.77 7.69
C ILE A 61 -0.32 12.61 7.05
N PHE A 62 -1.60 12.76 6.72
CA PHE A 62 -2.39 11.71 6.06
C PHE A 62 -1.86 11.40 4.65
N VAL A 63 -1.49 12.42 3.87
CA VAL A 63 -0.84 12.29 2.57
C VAL A 63 0.54 11.68 2.73
N PHE A 64 1.33 12.07 3.75
CA PHE A 64 2.65 11.52 4.02
C PHE A 64 2.58 10.07 4.51
N LEU A 65 1.58 9.69 5.31
CA LEU A 65 1.34 8.32 5.75
C LEU A 65 0.81 7.46 4.60
N LYS A 66 -0.03 8.00 3.72
CA LYS A 66 -0.42 7.33 2.47
C LYS A 66 0.75 7.20 1.50
N ARG A 67 1.58 8.23 1.37
CA ARG A 67 2.84 8.20 0.60
C ARG A 67 3.79 7.19 1.19
N LYS A 68 4.02 7.15 2.50
CA LYS A 68 4.87 6.14 3.17
C LYS A 68 4.30 4.73 3.09
N LYS A 69 2.97 4.57 3.02
CA LYS A 69 2.30 3.28 2.72
C LYS A 69 2.44 2.88 1.24
N GLN A 70 2.64 3.84 0.34
CA GLN A 70 3.00 3.60 -1.08
C GLN A 70 4.52 3.56 -1.32
N GLU A 71 5.33 4.13 -0.43
CA GLU A 71 6.80 4.24 -0.46
C GLU A 71 7.46 3.33 0.59
N GLY A 72 6.73 2.32 1.09
CA GLY A 72 7.29 1.16 1.79
C GLY A 72 8.05 0.21 0.85
N ALA A 73 8.74 0.77 -0.15
CA ALA A 73 9.63 0.09 -1.08
C ALA A 73 10.53 1.13 -1.79
N ARG A 74 11.28 1.94 -1.04
CA ARG A 74 12.41 2.68 -1.61
C ARG A 74 13.56 2.73 -0.62
N SER A 75 14.40 1.69 -0.65
CA SER A 75 15.77 1.74 -0.14
C SER A 75 16.73 1.79 -1.32
N THR A 76 17.46 2.91 -1.41
CA THR A 76 18.65 3.05 -2.23
C THR A 76 19.77 2.23 -1.60
N PHE A 77 20.28 1.23 -2.32
CA PHE A 77 21.67 0.78 -2.23
C PHE A 77 22.06 0.31 -3.63
N GLU A 78 22.98 1.03 -4.27
CA GLU A 78 23.70 0.52 -5.42
C GLU A 78 24.56 -0.66 -4.97
N ASN A 79 24.41 -1.81 -5.63
CA ASN A 79 25.50 -2.72 -5.97
C ASN A 79 24.98 -3.77 -6.98
N ASN A 80 25.77 -3.99 -8.02
CA ASN A 80 25.48 -4.76 -9.22
C ASN A 80 25.20 -6.24 -8.93
N SER A 81 23.95 -6.69 -9.08
CA SER A 81 23.56 -8.08 -9.40
C SER A 81 22.04 -8.14 -9.46
N LEU A 82 21.43 -7.99 -10.66
CA LEU A 82 20.06 -8.39 -11.02
C LEU A 82 19.07 -8.56 -9.85
N GLU A 83 18.94 -7.54 -9.01
CA GLU A 83 18.04 -7.56 -7.85
C GLU A 83 16.63 -7.44 -8.42
N HIS A 84 15.96 -8.60 -8.52
CA HIS A 84 14.60 -8.84 -8.99
C HIS A 84 13.61 -7.83 -8.40
N LYS A 85 13.53 -6.62 -8.98
CA LYS A 85 12.31 -5.84 -8.98
C LYS A 85 11.37 -6.56 -9.90
N LYS A 86 10.55 -7.42 -9.30
CA LYS A 86 9.52 -8.17 -10.00
C LYS A 86 8.67 -7.19 -10.83
N ARG A 87 8.89 -7.23 -12.14
CA ARG A 87 8.42 -6.21 -13.09
C ARG A 87 7.00 -6.55 -13.52
N GLN A 88 6.16 -5.52 -13.64
CA GLN A 88 4.90 -5.67 -14.35
C GLN A 88 5.18 -5.51 -15.85
N PHE A 89 4.83 -6.52 -16.62
CA PHE A 89 4.91 -6.54 -18.08
C PHE A 89 3.53 -6.25 -18.67
N THR A 90 3.55 -5.64 -19.85
CA THR A 90 2.39 -5.45 -20.72
C THR A 90 2.10 -6.72 -21.51
N TYR A 91 0.89 -6.88 -22.05
CA TYR A 91 0.58 -8.04 -22.87
C TYR A 91 1.40 -8.07 -24.17
N SER A 92 1.75 -6.91 -24.72
CA SER A 92 2.66 -6.83 -25.87
C SER A 92 4.04 -7.40 -25.54
N GLU A 93 4.60 -7.03 -24.39
CA GLU A 93 5.88 -7.61 -23.94
C GLU A 93 5.76 -9.13 -23.74
N ILE A 94 4.61 -9.64 -23.26
CA ILE A 94 4.41 -11.10 -23.16
C ILE A 94 4.46 -11.77 -24.54
N LEU A 95 3.86 -11.16 -25.57
CA LEU A 95 3.94 -11.69 -26.93
C LEU A 95 5.39 -11.73 -27.42
N ASP A 96 6.15 -10.67 -27.20
CA ASP A 96 7.56 -10.60 -27.59
C ASP A 96 8.40 -11.65 -26.85
N ILE A 97 8.23 -11.75 -25.53
CA ILE A 97 8.95 -12.68 -24.66
C ILE A 97 8.69 -14.13 -25.08
N THR A 98 7.44 -14.46 -25.44
CA THR A 98 7.03 -15.84 -25.77
C THR A 98 7.13 -16.17 -27.26
N ASN A 99 7.65 -15.25 -28.08
CA ASN A 99 7.62 -15.33 -29.54
C ASN A 99 6.21 -15.69 -30.06
N ASN A 100 5.19 -14.92 -29.65
CA ASN A 100 3.78 -15.19 -29.93
C ASN A 100 3.30 -16.58 -29.48
N PHE A 101 3.70 -16.99 -28.27
CA PHE A 101 3.31 -18.27 -27.65
C PHE A 101 3.75 -19.53 -28.44
N GLU A 102 4.85 -19.46 -29.18
CA GLU A 102 5.32 -20.52 -30.08
C GLU A 102 5.53 -21.87 -29.38
N ARG A 103 6.23 -21.87 -28.23
CA ARG A 103 6.66 -23.09 -27.54
C ARG A 103 5.90 -23.29 -26.23
N THR A 104 5.00 -24.28 -26.22
CA THR A 104 4.30 -24.72 -25.00
C THR A 104 5.19 -25.64 -24.16
N LEU A 105 5.29 -25.37 -22.86
CA LEU A 105 5.97 -26.22 -21.87
C LEU A 105 4.99 -27.12 -21.12
N GLY A 106 3.73 -26.71 -20.96
CA GLY A 106 2.70 -27.52 -20.31
C GLY A 106 1.32 -26.87 -20.33
N LYS A 107 0.27 -27.69 -20.20
CA LYS A 107 -1.13 -27.27 -20.16
C LYS A 107 -1.86 -27.97 -19.03
N GLY A 108 -2.69 -27.25 -18.28
CA GLY A 108 -3.50 -27.82 -17.20
C GLY A 108 -4.64 -26.91 -16.76
N GLY A 109 -5.35 -27.28 -15.70
CA GLY A 109 -6.51 -26.53 -15.19
C GLY A 109 -6.19 -25.10 -14.73
N PHE A 110 -4.91 -24.80 -14.47
CA PHE A 110 -4.42 -23.49 -14.05
C PHE A 110 -3.95 -22.61 -15.21
N GLY A 111 -4.09 -23.09 -16.46
CA GLY A 111 -3.69 -22.36 -17.67
C GLY A 111 -2.59 -23.06 -18.47
N THR A 112 -1.94 -22.30 -19.35
CA THR A 112 -0.89 -22.80 -20.25
C THR A 112 0.44 -22.14 -19.90
N VAL A 113 1.51 -22.93 -19.83
CA VAL A 113 2.87 -22.47 -19.62
C VAL A 113 3.60 -22.49 -20.95
N TYR A 114 4.22 -21.36 -21.30
CA TYR A 114 5.02 -21.17 -22.49
C TYR A 114 6.47 -20.91 -22.12
N HIS A 115 7.37 -21.26 -23.02
CA HIS A 115 8.76 -20.84 -22.95
C HIS A 115 8.86 -19.38 -23.40
N GLY A 116 9.83 -18.64 -22.86
CA GLY A 116 10.13 -17.30 -23.31
C GLY A 116 11.57 -16.88 -23.03
N LEU A 117 11.93 -15.70 -23.53
CA LEU A 117 13.27 -15.13 -23.41
C LEU A 117 13.17 -13.66 -23.00
N ILE A 118 13.88 -13.28 -21.94
CA ILE A 118 14.02 -11.88 -21.50
C ILE A 118 15.50 -11.54 -21.51
N GLU A 119 15.94 -10.67 -22.42
CA GLU A 119 17.34 -10.20 -22.48
C GLU A 119 18.36 -11.36 -22.49
N GLY A 120 18.04 -12.46 -23.18
CA GLY A 120 18.89 -13.66 -23.26
C GLY A 120 18.73 -14.64 -22.09
N THR A 121 17.88 -14.34 -21.10
CA THR A 121 17.56 -15.25 -19.99
C THR A 121 16.27 -16.03 -20.28
N GLU A 122 16.33 -17.36 -20.16
CA GLU A 122 15.17 -18.22 -20.37
C GLU A 122 14.16 -18.09 -19.22
N VAL A 123 12.87 -17.98 -19.58
CA VAL A 123 11.76 -17.86 -18.64
C VAL A 123 10.61 -18.80 -18.98
N ALA A 124 9.79 -19.10 -17.96
CA ALA A 124 8.52 -19.79 -18.11
C ALA A 124 7.37 -18.81 -17.88
N VAL A 125 6.54 -18.62 -18.90
CA VAL A 125 5.39 -17.70 -18.88
C VAL A 125 4.10 -18.49 -18.73
N LYS A 126 3.46 -18.42 -17.56
CA LYS A 126 2.18 -19.06 -17.30
C LYS A 126 1.03 -18.09 -17.60
N MET A 127 0.30 -18.35 -18.68
CA MET A 127 -0.95 -17.68 -19.02
C MET A 127 -2.08 -18.30 -18.22
N LEU A 128 -2.81 -17.47 -17.46
CA LEU A 128 -3.92 -17.93 -16.64
C LEU A 128 -5.21 -18.02 -17.44
N SER A 129 -5.99 -19.07 -17.19
CA SER A 129 -7.29 -19.24 -17.83
C SER A 129 -8.30 -18.23 -17.30
N SER A 130 -9.00 -17.52 -18.19
CA SER A 130 -10.11 -16.62 -17.87
C SER A 130 -11.39 -17.37 -17.47
N SER A 131 -11.46 -18.68 -17.71
CA SER A 131 -12.66 -19.50 -17.49
C SER A 131 -12.94 -19.87 -16.03
N SER A 132 -12.03 -19.56 -15.09
CA SER A 132 -12.24 -19.88 -13.68
C SER A 132 -12.28 -18.62 -12.81
N VAL A 133 -13.35 -18.46 -12.04
CA VAL A 133 -13.42 -17.50 -10.92
C VAL A 133 -12.24 -17.70 -9.95
N GLN A 134 -11.72 -18.93 -9.90
CA GLN A 134 -10.49 -19.31 -9.21
C GLN A 134 -9.23 -18.69 -9.79
N GLY A 135 -9.11 -18.51 -11.11
CA GLY A 135 -7.88 -18.05 -11.78
C GLY A 135 -7.47 -16.65 -11.38
N TYR A 136 -8.44 -15.72 -11.24
CA TYR A 136 -8.16 -14.36 -10.76
C TYR A 136 -7.74 -14.32 -9.28
N GLN A 137 -8.42 -15.10 -8.44
CA GLN A 137 -8.08 -15.17 -7.02
C GLN A 137 -6.72 -15.83 -6.80
N GLN A 138 -6.43 -16.89 -7.55
CA GLN A 138 -5.13 -17.57 -7.57
C GLN A 138 -4.04 -16.61 -8.04
N PHE A 139 -4.26 -15.88 -9.14
CA PHE A 139 -3.34 -14.83 -9.61
C PHE A 139 -3.02 -13.82 -8.51
N GLN A 140 -4.03 -13.26 -7.87
CA GLN A 140 -3.82 -12.26 -6.82
C GLN A 140 -3.07 -12.83 -5.62
N ALA A 141 -3.42 -14.04 -5.19
CA ALA A 141 -2.74 -14.72 -4.09
C ALA A 141 -1.28 -14.98 -4.43
N GLU A 142 -1.02 -15.46 -5.64
CA GLU A 142 0.28 -15.84 -6.16
C GLU A 142 1.18 -14.61 -6.33
N VAL A 143 0.70 -13.54 -6.97
CA VAL A 143 1.43 -12.26 -7.03
C VAL A 143 1.66 -11.72 -5.61
N LYS A 144 0.65 -11.62 -4.74
CA LYS A 144 0.83 -11.03 -3.40
C LYS A 144 1.86 -11.80 -2.55
N LEU A 145 1.88 -13.13 -2.65
CA LEU A 145 2.74 -14.01 -1.87
C LEU A 145 4.13 -14.12 -2.50
N LEU A 146 4.20 -14.57 -3.75
CA LEU A 146 5.47 -14.84 -4.42
C LEU A 146 6.23 -13.59 -4.74
N MET A 147 5.60 -12.40 -4.73
CA MET A 147 6.35 -11.14 -4.83
C MET A 147 7.26 -10.90 -3.61
N ARG A 148 7.02 -11.58 -2.49
CA ARG A 148 7.73 -11.33 -1.22
C ARG A 148 8.57 -12.51 -0.73
N VAL A 149 8.36 -13.69 -1.31
CA VAL A 149 9.07 -14.91 -0.93
C VAL A 149 10.21 -15.15 -1.91
N TYR A 150 11.40 -15.38 -1.36
CA TYR A 150 12.56 -15.91 -2.07
C TYR A 150 13.08 -17.10 -1.24
N HIS A 151 13.09 -18.29 -1.83
CA HIS A 151 13.56 -19.50 -1.15
C HIS A 151 14.29 -20.38 -2.16
N GLY A 152 15.38 -21.05 -1.74
CA GLY A 152 16.23 -21.84 -2.64
C GLY A 152 15.50 -22.98 -3.36
N ASN A 153 14.40 -23.46 -2.77
CA ASN A 153 13.54 -24.54 -3.29
C ASN A 153 12.21 -24.03 -3.86
N LEU A 154 12.11 -22.75 -4.19
CA LEU A 154 10.95 -22.17 -4.85
C LEU A 154 11.43 -21.46 -6.11
N THR A 155 10.75 -21.69 -7.24
CA THR A 155 11.11 -20.94 -8.45
C THR A 155 10.86 -19.45 -8.26
N SER A 156 11.86 -18.62 -8.56
CA SER A 156 11.72 -17.18 -8.44
C SER A 156 10.72 -16.65 -9.46
N LEU A 157 9.75 -15.87 -8.96
CA LEU A 157 8.90 -15.04 -9.82
C LEU A 157 9.74 -13.87 -10.35
N VAL A 158 9.86 -13.75 -11.67
CA VAL A 158 10.54 -12.68 -12.39
C VAL A 158 9.60 -11.48 -12.59
N GLY A 159 8.31 -11.73 -12.80
CA GLY A 159 7.32 -10.68 -12.97
C GLY A 159 5.91 -11.19 -13.25
N TYR A 160 5.01 -10.28 -13.59
CA TYR A 160 3.62 -10.61 -13.93
C TYR A 160 3.06 -9.68 -15.01
N CYS A 161 2.03 -10.11 -15.72
CA CYS A 161 1.19 -9.28 -16.59
C CYS A 161 -0.24 -9.27 -16.04
N LYS A 162 -0.87 -8.10 -16.04
CA LYS A 162 -2.28 -7.92 -15.68
C LYS A 162 -2.92 -6.86 -16.56
N GLU A 163 -3.44 -7.26 -17.71
CA GLU A 163 -4.13 -6.38 -18.66
C GLU A 163 -5.48 -6.98 -19.06
N GLY A 164 -6.57 -6.43 -18.50
CA GLY A 164 -7.92 -6.94 -18.76
C GLY A 164 -8.04 -8.42 -18.36
N THR A 165 -8.35 -9.27 -19.33
CA THR A 165 -8.41 -10.74 -19.19
C THR A 165 -7.06 -11.43 -19.36
N ASN A 166 -6.04 -10.71 -19.84
CA ASN A 166 -4.71 -11.23 -20.11
C ASN A 166 -3.88 -11.16 -18.83
N MET A 167 -3.82 -12.27 -18.11
CA MET A 167 -3.04 -12.41 -16.89
C MET A 167 -1.95 -13.45 -17.07
N ALA A 168 -0.72 -13.07 -16.75
CA ALA A 168 0.44 -13.95 -16.86
C ALA A 168 1.35 -13.85 -15.64
N LEU A 169 2.04 -14.94 -15.33
CA LEU A 169 3.11 -15.00 -14.34
C LEU A 169 4.38 -15.45 -15.04
N ILE A 170 5.49 -14.76 -14.79
CA ILE A 170 6.78 -15.03 -15.41
C ILE A 170 7.72 -15.57 -14.35
N TYR A 171 8.24 -16.76 -14.59
CA TYR A 171 9.14 -17.49 -13.70
C TYR A 171 10.48 -17.74 -14.36
N GLU A 172 11.52 -17.99 -13.57
CA GLU A 172 12.76 -18.59 -14.08
C GLU A 172 12.45 -19.93 -14.76
N TYR A 173 13.06 -20.17 -15.93
CA TYR A 173 12.89 -21.45 -16.62
C TYR A 173 13.62 -22.57 -15.89
N MET A 174 12.97 -23.73 -15.79
CA MET A 174 13.53 -24.94 -15.19
C MET A 174 13.94 -25.91 -16.31
N ALA A 175 15.21 -25.86 -16.71
CA ALA A 175 15.74 -26.66 -17.83
C ALA A 175 15.61 -28.18 -17.61
N ASN A 176 15.64 -28.62 -16.35
CA ASN A 176 15.49 -30.03 -15.99
C ASN A 176 14.04 -30.53 -16.10
N GLY A 177 13.09 -29.75 -16.62
CA GLY A 177 11.73 -30.25 -16.85
C GLY A 177 10.95 -30.56 -15.57
N ASN A 178 9.92 -31.42 -15.68
CA ASN A 178 9.01 -31.74 -14.58
C ASN A 178 9.40 -33.07 -13.89
N LEU A 179 9.08 -33.18 -12.60
CA LEU A 179 9.37 -34.37 -11.81
C LEU A 179 8.64 -35.62 -12.32
N GLU A 180 7.43 -35.46 -12.86
CA GLU A 180 6.63 -36.54 -13.40
C GLU A 180 7.39 -37.33 -14.48
N SER A 181 8.11 -36.63 -15.38
CA SER A 181 8.89 -37.26 -16.44
C SER A 181 9.97 -38.21 -15.91
N TYR A 182 10.56 -37.90 -14.76
CA TYR A 182 11.57 -38.75 -14.14
C TYR A 182 10.98 -39.86 -13.26
N LEU A 183 9.76 -39.68 -12.74
CA LEU A 183 9.08 -40.70 -11.95
C LEU A 183 8.37 -41.75 -12.81
N SER A 184 7.92 -41.35 -14.00
CA SER A 184 7.24 -42.21 -14.98
C SER A 184 8.20 -42.99 -15.89
N ALA A 185 9.51 -42.71 -15.80
CA ALA A 185 10.54 -43.50 -16.46
C ALA A 185 10.56 -44.93 -15.89
N GLY A 186 10.04 -45.89 -16.65
CA GLY A 186 9.94 -47.30 -16.23
C GLY A 186 11.30 -47.95 -16.00
N ASP A 187 11.27 -49.11 -15.33
CA ASP A 187 12.38 -49.89 -14.75
C ASP A 187 13.47 -50.39 -15.74
N GLY A 188 13.44 -49.93 -16.99
CA GLY A 188 14.38 -50.29 -18.06
C GLY A 188 15.02 -49.10 -18.78
N THR A 189 14.86 -47.88 -18.27
CA THR A 189 15.50 -46.67 -18.83
C THR A 189 16.63 -46.21 -17.91
N GLU A 190 17.74 -45.70 -18.46
CA GLU A 190 18.92 -45.23 -17.70
C GLU A 190 18.64 -44.06 -16.74
N ASN A 191 17.41 -43.53 -16.70
CA ASN A 191 17.02 -42.32 -15.98
C ASN A 191 16.15 -42.59 -14.74
N VAL A 192 16.05 -43.83 -14.25
CA VAL A 192 15.32 -44.13 -13.01
C VAL A 192 16.01 -43.46 -11.82
N ILE A 193 15.30 -42.51 -11.17
CA ILE A 193 15.84 -41.82 -10.00
C ILE A 193 16.01 -42.82 -8.84
N SER A 194 17.25 -42.94 -8.35
CA SER A 194 17.59 -43.73 -7.16
C SER A 194 16.81 -43.26 -5.92
N TRP A 195 16.64 -44.13 -4.92
CA TRP A 195 15.96 -43.78 -3.67
C TRP A 195 16.57 -42.54 -3.00
N HIS A 196 17.91 -42.44 -2.99
CA HIS A 196 18.63 -41.28 -2.48
C HIS A 196 18.30 -40.00 -3.28
N GLY A 197 18.22 -40.10 -4.62
CA GLY A 197 17.80 -38.98 -5.47
C GLY A 197 16.36 -38.55 -5.23
N ARG A 198 15.43 -39.48 -4.98
CA ARG A 198 14.03 -39.16 -4.62
C ARG A 198 13.95 -38.41 -3.29
N LEU A 199 14.74 -38.83 -2.30
CA LEU A 199 14.85 -38.11 -1.03
C LEU A 199 15.43 -36.72 -1.22
N GLN A 200 16.49 -36.56 -2.02
CA GLN A 200 17.05 -35.24 -2.34
C GLN A 200 16.01 -34.34 -3.01
N ILE A 201 15.24 -34.85 -3.97
CA ILE A 201 14.15 -34.10 -4.61
C ILE A 201 13.11 -33.66 -3.57
N ALA A 202 12.71 -34.54 -2.65
CA ALA A 202 11.75 -34.21 -1.60
C ALA A 202 12.24 -33.08 -0.66
N PHE A 203 13.56 -32.99 -0.43
CA PHE A 203 14.14 -31.97 0.43
C PHE A 203 14.60 -30.69 -0.30
N LEU A 204 14.96 -30.77 -1.58
CA LEU A 204 15.73 -29.72 -2.29
C LEU A 204 15.13 -29.27 -3.62
N CYS A 205 14.11 -29.94 -4.16
CA CYS A 205 13.61 -29.60 -5.49
C CYS A 205 12.89 -28.25 -5.48
N ARG A 206 13.19 -27.42 -6.49
CA ARG A 206 12.40 -26.21 -6.76
C ARG A 206 11.03 -26.60 -7.28
N VAL A 207 9.99 -26.10 -6.62
CA VAL A 207 8.61 -26.28 -7.07
C VAL A 207 8.17 -24.98 -7.73
N LEU A 208 7.59 -25.10 -8.93
CA LEU A 208 6.82 -24.00 -9.50
C LEU A 208 5.50 -23.89 -8.73
N PRO A 209 5.28 -22.82 -7.97
CA PRO A 209 4.00 -22.60 -7.31
C PRO A 209 2.90 -22.63 -8.40
N ALA A 210 1.87 -23.42 -8.14
CA ALA A 210 0.71 -23.63 -9.02
C ALA A 210 0.93 -24.41 -10.33
N SER A 211 1.97 -25.24 -10.46
CA SER A 211 1.99 -26.32 -11.46
C SER A 211 1.61 -27.66 -10.80
N ARG A 212 0.30 -27.88 -10.57
CA ARG A 212 -0.21 -29.24 -10.75
C ARG A 212 -0.58 -29.35 -12.21
N VAL A 213 0.33 -29.92 -13.00
CA VAL A 213 -0.07 -30.75 -14.14
C VAL A 213 -0.67 -32.01 -13.54
#